data_AF-A0AA43D828-F1
#
_entry.id   AF-A0AA43D828-F1
#
_cell.length_a   1.000
_cell.length_b   1.000
_cell.length_c   1.000
_cell.angle_alpha   90.00
_cell.angle_beta   90.00
_cell.angle_gamma   90.00
#
_symmetry.space_group_name_H-M   'P 1'
#
loop_
_entity.id
_entity.type
_entity.pdbx_description
1 polymer ?
#
loop_
_entity_poly.entity_id
_entity_poly.type
_entity_poly.pdbx_seq_one_letter_code
_entity_poly.pdbx_strand_id
1 'polypeptide(L)' 'MKLFDIIVLSLAVALLIIGIHQTMTLGFGNAYWAIMLSLILYFVYILRKKK' A
#
# COMPACT_ATOMS: atom_id res chain seq x y z
N MET A 1 -10.89 0.65 -16.02
CA MET A 1 -10.64 0.76 -14.57
C MET A 1 -11.89 0.29 -13.86
N LYS A 2 -11.85 -0.91 -13.27
CA LYS A 2 -13.02 -1.41 -12.53
C LYS A 2 -13.02 -0.77 -11.15
N LEU A 3 -14.19 -0.59 -10.53
CA LEU A 3 -14.35 -0.05 -9.16
C LEU A 3 -13.37 -0.73 -8.18
N PHE A 4 -13.17 -2.03 -8.34
CA PHE A 4 -12.22 -2.81 -7.56
C PHE A 4 -10.77 -2.31 -7.67
N ASP A 5 -10.31 -1.93 -8.86
CA ASP A 5 -8.91 -1.50 -9.04
C ASP A 5 -8.67 -0.13 -8.37
N ILE A 6 -9.69 0.73 -8.34
CA ILE A 6 -9.66 2.02 -7.62
C ILE A 6 -9.59 1.78 -6.12
N ILE A 7 -10.38 0.82 -5.60
CA ILE A 7 -10.37 0.46 -4.18
C ILE A 7 -8.99 -0.08 -3.78
N VAL A 8 -8.43 -1.02 -4.54
CA VAL A 8 -7.10 -1.58 -4.25
C VAL A 8 -6.02 -0.51 -4.27
N LEU A 9 -6.04 0.39 -5.26
CA LEU A 9 -5.07 1.47 -5.35
C LEU A 9 -5.21 2.45 -4.18
N SER A 10 -6.43 2.83 -3.83
CA SER A 10 -6.70 3.73 -2.71
C SER A 10 -6.24 3.12 -1.37
N LEU A 11 -6.48 1.83 -1.18
CA LEU A 11 -6.05 1.09 0.01
C LEU A 11 -4.52 1.01 0.11
N ALA A 12 -3.84 0.76 -1.02
CA ALA A 12 -2.38 0.77 -1.09
C ALA A 12 -1.82 2.14 -0.66
N VAL A 13 -2.36 3.22 -1.19
CA VAL A 13 -1.95 4.59 -0.84
C VAL A 13 -2.19 4.90 0.64
N ALA A 14 -3.34 4.51 1.19
CA ALA A 14 -3.64 4.72 2.61
C ALA A 14 -2.62 4.02 3.53
N LEU A 15 -2.28 2.77 3.22
CA LEU A 15 -1.28 2.00 3.97
C LEU A 15 0.13 2.58 3.81
N LEU A 16 0.46 3.13 2.63
CA LEU A 16 1.72 3.82 2.41
C LEU A 16 1.84 5.05 3.31
N ILE A 17 0.79 5.87 3.40
CA ILE A 17 0.76 7.07 4.28
C ILE A 17 0.93 6.67 5.74
N ILE A 18 0.24 5.61 6.19
CA ILE A 18 0.39 5.07 7.55
C ILE A 18 1.82 4.59 7.79
N GLY A 19 2.41 3.88 6.83
CA GLY A 19 3.79 3.40 6.90
C GLY A 19 4.80 4.55 6.99
N ILE A 20 4.62 5.61 6.19
CA ILE A 20 5.47 6.81 6.28
C ILE A 20 5.32 7.45 7.66
N HIS A 21 4.08 7.66 8.13
CA HIS A 21 3.83 8.25 9.43
C HIS A 21 4.50 7.43 10.56
N GLN A 22 4.32 6.12 10.58
CA GLN A 22 4.96 5.25 11.57
C GLN A 22 6.49 5.22 11.46
N THR A 23 7.02 5.34 10.24
CA THR A 23 8.48 5.40 10.04
C THR A 23 9.04 6.65 10.72
N MET A 24 8.31 7.77 10.60
CA MET A 24 8.70 9.06 11.19
C MET A 24 8.49 9.10 12.72
N THR A 25 7.50 8.39 13.28
CA THR A 25 7.16 8.48 14.70
C THR A 25 7.73 7.34 15.56
N LEU A 26 7.74 6.11 15.04
CA LEU A 26 8.06 4.88 15.78
C LEU A 26 9.25 4.13 15.18
N GLY A 27 9.82 4.63 14.07
CA GLY A 27 10.94 4.02 13.36
C GLY A 27 10.54 2.92 12.37
N PHE A 28 11.53 2.48 11.60
CA PHE A 28 11.31 1.60 10.44
C PHE A 28 10.78 0.21 10.81
N GLY A 29 11.19 -0.33 11.97
CA GLY A 29 10.77 -1.66 12.42
C GLY A 29 9.26 -1.76 12.63
N ASN A 30 8.66 -0.74 13.22
CA ASN A 30 7.21 -0.69 13.44
C ASN A 30 6.43 -0.37 12.15
N ALA A 31 7.01 0.41 11.23
CA ALA A 31 6.37 0.73 9.97
C ALA A 31 6.39 -0.39 8.92
N TYR A 32 7.24 -1.39 9.11
CA TYR A 32 7.54 -2.42 8.12
C TYR A 32 6.28 -3.13 7.59
N TRP A 33 5.34 -3.48 8.47
CA TRP A 33 4.12 -4.19 8.09
C TRP A 33 3.23 -3.34 7.16
N ALA A 34 3.09 -2.04 7.45
CA ALA A 34 2.25 -1.13 6.68
C ALA A 34 2.85 -0.86 5.30
N ILE A 35 4.18 -0.66 5.23
CA ILE A 35 4.92 -0.51 3.98
C ILE A 35 4.82 -1.78 3.14
N MET A 36 4.97 -2.96 3.75
CA MET A 36 4.90 -4.24 3.04
C MET A 36 3.50 -4.49 2.47
N LEU A 37 2.44 -4.25 3.25
CA LEU A 37 1.05 -4.38 2.76
C LEU A 37 0.74 -3.42 1.62
N SER A 38 1.21 -2.17 1.72
CA SER A 38 1.10 -1.19 0.64
C SER A 38 1.76 -1.70 -0.65
N LEU A 39 2.98 -2.22 -0.56
CA LEU A 39 3.70 -2.76 -1.72
C LEU A 39 2.98 -3.96 -2.35
N ILE A 40 2.49 -4.89 -1.53
CA ILE A 40 1.73 -6.06 -2.00
C ILE A 40 0.48 -5.61 -2.76
N LEU A 41 -0.31 -4.70 -2.20
CA LEU A 41 -1.53 -4.20 -2.85
C LEU A 41 -1.22 -3.45 -4.15
N TYR A 42 -0.13 -2.68 -4.17
CA TYR A 42 0.32 -2.01 -5.38
C TYR A 42 0.74 -3.02 -6.47
N PHE A 43 1.45 -4.08 -6.11
CA PHE A 43 1.79 -5.14 -7.07
C PHE A 43 0.56 -5.90 -7.56
N VAL A 44 -0.41 -6.18 -6.68
CA VAL A 44 -1.69 -6.79 -7.08
C VAL A 44 -2.42 -5.88 -8.09
N TYR A 45 -2.44 -4.56 -7.86
CA TYR A 45 -2.98 -3.61 -8.82
C TYR A 45 -2.26 -3.67 -10.18
N ILE A 46 -0.92 -3.66 -10.18
CA ILE A 46 -0.13 -3.75 -11.43
C ILE A 46 -0.40 -5.06 -12.18
N LEU A 47 -0.38 -6.20 -11.48
CA LEU A 47 -0.61 -7.51 -12.09
C LEU A 47 -2.00 -7.60 -12.72
N ARG A 48 -3.02 -7.04 -12.06
CA ARG A 48 -4.38 -6.97 -12.59
C ARG A 48 -4.53 -6.04 -13.79
N LYS A 49 -3.73 -4.97 -13.86
CA LYS A 49 -3.75 -4.01 -14.97
C LYS A 49 -3.01 -4.53 -16.21
N LYS A 50 -2.02 -5.41 -16.02
CA LYS A 50 -1.21 -6.01 -17.10
C LYS A 50 -1.88 -7.23 -17.75
N LYS A 51 -2.83 -7.88 -17.06
CA LYS A 51 -3.72 -8.88 -17.65
C LYS A 51 -4.85 -8.21 -18.42
#